data_AF-A0A0F6MPU5-F1
#
_entry.id   AF-A0A0F6MPU5-F1
#
_cell.length_a   1.000
_cell.length_b   1.000
_cell.length_c   1.000
_cell.angle_alpha   90.00
_cell.angle_beta   90.00
_cell.angle_gamma   90.00
#
_symmetry.space_group_name_H-M   'P 1'
#
loop_
_entity.id
_entity.type
_entity.pdbx_description
1 polymer ?
#
loop_
_entity_poly.entity_id
_entity_poly.type
_entity_poly.pdbx_seq_one_letter_code
_entity_poly.pdbx_strand_id
1 'polypeptide(L)'
;MEAQIQGLLNEQDNVEKIRDRIAFILKTELKNQYEFAVKAGLGNAKDFDVRIFLENDRPWEFTEIESDKNPFPLVNVCLVETKRTEGKSGSAIGRKKYTASFSVDCYACGNYEQDGRDDELSTIRAWTLARIVRNILMSGFYAYLGMRGIVLERDLSGIKTGSPNDVENSAVAVTIARLDFSVSFYEDSPQGEGVEFEGIDFNLVSKTGEVLVNS
;
A
#
# COMPACT_ATOMS: atom_id res chain seq x y z
N MET A 1 6.40 -10.44 36.96
CA MET A 1 7.14 -9.68 35.94
C MET A 1 6.27 -8.50 35.57
N GLU A 2 6.72 -7.29 35.87
CA GLU A 2 5.99 -6.08 35.54
C GLU A 2 6.25 -5.70 34.07
N ALA A 3 5.26 -5.07 33.43
CA ALA A 3 5.41 -4.58 32.06
C ALA A 3 6.53 -3.53 32.01
N GLN A 4 7.43 -3.64 31.04
CA GLN A 4 8.58 -2.74 30.89
C GLN A 4 8.30 -1.55 29.95
N ILE A 5 7.31 -1.68 29.07
CA ILE A 5 6.91 -0.62 28.15
C ILE A 5 5.87 0.25 28.85
N GLN A 6 6.30 1.43 29.30
CA GLN A 6 5.47 2.37 30.07
C GLN A 6 4.73 3.39 29.18
N GLY A 7 4.89 3.30 27.85
CA GLY A 7 4.27 4.19 26.87
C GLY A 7 3.27 3.48 25.96
N LEU A 8 2.24 4.20 25.53
CA LEU A 8 1.30 3.71 24.52
C LEU A 8 2.01 3.59 23.16
N LEU A 9 1.86 2.44 22.49
CA LEU A 9 2.39 2.19 21.15
C LEU A 9 1.28 2.43 20.12
N ASN A 10 0.98 3.70 19.82
CA ASN A 10 -0.08 4.10 18.88
C ASN A 10 0.41 4.98 17.72
N GLU A 11 1.71 5.24 17.64
CA GLU A 11 2.32 5.95 16.53
C GLU A 11 2.46 5.04 15.32
N GLN A 12 2.23 5.58 14.13
CA GLN A 12 2.45 4.85 12.88
C GLN A 12 3.92 4.42 12.76
N ASP A 13 4.13 3.17 12.41
CA ASP A 13 5.45 2.66 12.06
C ASP A 13 5.92 3.18 10.69
N ASN A 14 7.14 2.81 10.28
CA ASN A 14 7.66 3.29 9.00
C ASN A 14 6.94 2.66 7.80
N VAL A 15 6.41 1.43 7.91
CA VAL A 15 5.67 0.82 6.80
C VAL A 15 4.32 1.52 6.54
N GLU A 16 3.60 1.89 7.60
CA GLU A 16 2.35 2.66 7.47
C GLU A 16 2.62 4.04 6.86
N LYS A 17 3.68 4.72 7.30
CA LYS A 17 4.11 6.00 6.70
C LYS A 17 4.47 5.85 5.23
N ILE A 18 5.13 4.75 4.85
CA ILE A 18 5.45 4.46 3.44
C ILE A 18 4.18 4.26 2.62
N ARG A 19 3.21 3.47 3.11
CA ARG A 19 1.91 3.28 2.45
C ARG A 19 1.21 4.62 2.19
N ASP A 20 1.10 5.44 3.23
CA ASP A 20 0.42 6.73 3.17
C ASP A 20 1.16 7.68 2.20
N ARG A 21 2.50 7.58 2.17
CA ARG A 21 3.32 8.36 1.25
C ARG A 21 3.15 7.94 -0.21
N ILE A 22 3.01 6.64 -0.50
CA ILE A 22 2.68 6.14 -1.85
C ILE A 22 1.35 6.76 -2.31
N ALA A 23 0.31 6.68 -1.48
CA ALA A 23 -1.00 7.24 -1.81
C ALA A 23 -0.95 8.77 -2.01
N PHE A 24 -0.20 9.49 -1.17
CA PHE A 24 -0.02 10.93 -1.30
C PHE A 24 0.67 11.32 -2.62
N ILE A 25 1.73 10.61 -3.00
CA ILE A 25 2.44 10.84 -4.27
C ILE A 25 1.48 10.63 -5.44
N LEU A 26 0.74 9.52 -5.45
CA LEU A 26 -0.24 9.22 -6.49
C LEU A 26 -1.33 10.28 -6.58
N LYS A 27 -1.90 10.71 -5.44
CA LYS A 27 -2.94 11.73 -5.41
C LYS A 27 -2.45 13.05 -6.00
N THR A 28 -1.24 13.45 -5.64
CA THR A 28 -0.63 14.71 -6.09
C THR A 28 -0.35 14.67 -7.58
N GLU A 29 0.31 13.60 -8.05
CA GLU A 29 0.73 13.51 -9.45
C GLU A 29 -0.44 13.27 -10.39
N LEU A 30 -1.43 12.46 -10.02
CA LEU A 30 -2.61 12.25 -10.86
C LEU A 30 -3.47 13.52 -10.95
N LYS A 31 -3.56 14.31 -9.87
CA LYS A 31 -4.16 15.65 -9.94
C LYS A 31 -3.41 16.54 -10.94
N ASN A 32 -2.08 16.55 -10.90
CA ASN A 32 -1.28 17.30 -11.87
C ASN A 32 -1.50 16.80 -13.31
N GLN A 33 -1.57 15.48 -13.53
CA GLN A 33 -1.84 14.91 -14.86
C GLN A 33 -3.24 15.28 -15.37
N TYR A 34 -4.24 15.32 -14.50
CA TYR A 34 -5.58 15.80 -14.86
C TYR A 34 -5.54 17.27 -15.32
N GLU A 35 -4.87 18.14 -14.57
CA GLU A 35 -4.71 19.55 -14.94
C GLU A 35 -3.98 19.72 -16.29
N PHE A 36 -2.96 18.90 -16.55
CA PHE A 36 -2.30 18.87 -17.86
C PHE A 36 -3.21 18.38 -18.99
N ALA A 37 -4.02 17.34 -18.75
CA ALA A 37 -4.97 16.81 -19.74
C ALA A 37 -6.04 17.85 -20.10
N VAL A 38 -6.58 18.56 -19.10
CA VAL A 38 -7.54 19.66 -19.32
C VAL A 38 -6.90 20.80 -20.10
N LYS A 39 -5.69 21.23 -19.72
CA LYS A 39 -4.96 22.30 -20.40
C LYS A 39 -4.61 21.94 -21.85
N ALA A 40 -4.34 20.66 -22.12
CA ALA A 40 -4.07 20.14 -23.46
C ALA A 40 -5.35 19.93 -24.30
N GLY A 41 -6.54 20.10 -23.73
CA GLY A 41 -7.81 19.93 -24.43
C GLY A 41 -8.13 18.48 -24.78
N LEU A 42 -7.63 17.50 -24.01
CA LEU A 42 -7.92 16.10 -24.26
C LEU A 42 -9.40 15.79 -23.98
N GLY A 43 -10.11 15.24 -24.97
CA GLY A 43 -11.52 14.87 -24.83
C GLY A 43 -11.78 13.84 -23.74
N ASN A 44 -10.76 13.05 -23.38
CA ASN A 44 -10.81 12.06 -22.32
C ASN A 44 -10.09 12.51 -21.03
N ALA A 45 -9.98 13.82 -20.78
CA ALA A 45 -9.31 14.33 -19.58
C ALA A 45 -9.86 13.75 -18.27
N LYS A 46 -11.14 13.37 -18.22
CA LYS A 46 -11.75 12.70 -17.06
C LYS A 46 -11.10 11.36 -16.70
N ASP A 47 -10.48 10.67 -17.65
CA ASP A 47 -9.72 9.43 -17.40
C ASP A 47 -8.49 9.68 -16.50
N PHE A 48 -8.14 10.94 -16.24
CA PHE A 48 -7.04 11.34 -15.35
C PHE A 48 -7.55 11.86 -13.99
N ASP A 49 -8.85 12.05 -13.80
CA ASP A 49 -9.44 12.47 -12.53
C ASP A 49 -9.59 11.27 -11.58
N VAL A 50 -8.46 10.83 -11.05
CA VAL A 50 -8.36 9.57 -10.30
C VAL A 50 -8.58 9.78 -8.79
N ARG A 51 -9.44 8.95 -8.19
CA ARG A 51 -9.59 8.86 -6.73
C ARG A 51 -8.56 7.89 -6.13
N ILE A 52 -8.05 8.21 -4.94
CA ILE A 52 -7.06 7.38 -4.22
C ILE A 52 -7.66 6.91 -2.90
N PHE A 53 -7.49 5.62 -2.60
CA PHE A 53 -7.91 4.97 -1.36
C PHE A 53 -6.73 4.26 -0.70
N LEU A 54 -6.84 4.07 0.61
CA LEU A 54 -5.91 3.32 1.45
C LEU A 54 -6.69 2.20 2.12
N GLU A 55 -6.16 0.97 2.08
CA GLU A 55 -6.69 -0.19 2.80
C GLU A 55 -8.21 -0.39 2.64
N ASN A 56 -8.75 -0.05 1.49
CA ASN A 56 -10.16 -0.30 1.22
C ASN A 56 -10.31 -1.72 0.68
N ASP A 57 -11.09 -2.55 1.35
CA ASP A 57 -11.29 -3.94 0.94
C ASP A 57 -12.17 -4.06 -0.30
N ARG A 58 -13.05 -3.07 -0.55
CA ARG A 58 -14.05 -3.08 -1.63
C ARG A 58 -14.19 -1.73 -2.34
N PRO A 59 -13.09 -1.15 -2.85
CA PRO A 59 -13.14 0.16 -3.49
C PRO A 59 -13.96 0.15 -4.78
N TRP A 60 -14.18 -1.02 -5.39
CA TRP A 60 -15.02 -1.17 -6.57
C TRP A 60 -16.52 -1.00 -6.25
N GLU A 61 -16.98 -1.05 -5.00
CA GLU A 61 -18.40 -0.77 -4.70
C GLU A 61 -18.77 0.68 -5.03
N PHE A 62 -17.78 1.59 -5.05
CA PHE A 62 -17.97 2.95 -5.56
C PHE A 62 -18.19 3.00 -7.08
N THR A 63 -18.06 1.88 -7.81
CA THR A 63 -18.48 1.73 -9.23
C THR A 63 -19.99 1.62 -9.38
N GLU A 64 -20.67 1.11 -8.36
CA GLU A 64 -22.06 0.65 -8.45
C GLU A 64 -23.06 1.77 -8.08
N ILE A 65 -22.55 2.88 -7.53
CA ILE A 65 -23.37 4.00 -7.06
C ILE A 65 -23.53 5.01 -8.21
N GLU A 66 -24.63 4.90 -8.97
CA GLU A 66 -24.96 5.75 -10.13
C GLU A 66 -25.08 7.27 -9.83
N SER A 67 -25.06 7.70 -8.57
CA SER A 67 -25.39 9.07 -8.17
C SER A 67 -24.22 10.05 -8.11
N ASP A 68 -22.97 9.58 -8.15
CA ASP A 68 -21.79 10.44 -7.97
C ASP A 68 -21.17 10.84 -9.32
N LYS A 69 -20.91 12.14 -9.49
CA LYS A 69 -20.42 12.74 -10.76
C LYS A 69 -18.96 12.40 -11.12
N ASN A 70 -18.32 11.43 -10.47
CA ASN A 70 -17.19 10.70 -11.07
C ASN A 70 -16.84 9.38 -10.33
N PRO A 71 -17.36 8.22 -10.77
CA PRO A 71 -16.82 6.93 -10.39
C PRO A 71 -15.98 6.42 -11.58
N PHE A 72 -14.67 6.34 -11.38
CA PHE A 72 -13.63 5.79 -12.27
C PHE A 72 -12.93 6.79 -13.20
N PRO A 73 -11.57 6.75 -13.21
CA PRO A 73 -10.71 5.74 -12.60
C PRO A 73 -10.45 5.93 -11.09
N LEU A 74 -10.10 4.86 -10.37
CA LEU A 74 -9.59 4.95 -8.99
C LEU A 74 -8.39 4.03 -8.76
N VAL A 75 -7.62 4.34 -7.71
CA VAL A 75 -6.51 3.52 -7.23
C VAL A 75 -6.68 3.24 -5.74
N ASN A 76 -6.44 2.00 -5.33
CA ASN A 76 -6.38 1.58 -3.95
C ASN A 76 -4.98 1.08 -3.61
N VAL A 77 -4.44 1.48 -2.46
CA VAL A 77 -3.11 1.05 -1.99
C VAL A 77 -3.29 0.28 -0.69
N CYS A 78 -2.89 -0.99 -0.70
CA CYS A 78 -2.94 -1.86 0.47
C CYS A 78 -1.56 -2.39 0.83
N LEU A 79 -1.25 -2.44 2.12
CA LEU A 79 -0.11 -3.20 2.63
C LEU A 79 -0.44 -4.69 2.58
N VAL A 80 0.36 -5.47 1.85
CA VAL A 80 0.15 -6.93 1.69
C VAL A 80 0.97 -7.70 2.70
N GLU A 81 2.25 -7.37 2.83
CA GLU A 81 3.16 -8.05 3.74
C GLU A 81 4.30 -7.14 4.15
N THR A 82 4.85 -7.41 5.35
CA THR A 82 6.19 -6.99 5.73
C THR A 82 7.03 -8.21 6.06
N LYS A 83 8.26 -8.25 5.53
CA LYS A 83 9.21 -9.32 5.81
C LYS A 83 10.58 -8.77 6.10
N ARG A 84 11.28 -9.40 7.02
CA ARG A 84 12.68 -9.06 7.31
C ARG A 84 13.54 -9.48 6.11
N THR A 85 14.43 -8.61 5.66
CA THR A 85 15.37 -8.99 4.59
C THR A 85 16.33 -10.06 5.12
N GLU A 86 16.55 -11.13 4.36
CA GLU A 86 17.48 -12.20 4.71
C GLU A 86 18.90 -11.66 4.93
N GLY A 87 19.56 -12.13 5.98
CA GLY A 87 20.90 -11.70 6.37
C GLY A 87 21.27 -12.20 7.77
N LYS A 88 22.56 -12.10 8.12
CA LYS A 88 23.04 -12.50 9.47
C LYS A 88 22.23 -11.80 10.55
N SER A 89 21.88 -12.53 11.61
CA SER A 89 21.23 -11.98 12.80
C SER A 89 22.07 -10.85 13.39
N GLY A 90 21.71 -9.59 13.11
CA GLY A 90 22.29 -8.42 13.78
C GLY A 90 21.75 -8.24 15.19
N SER A 91 22.38 -7.35 15.97
CA SER A 91 22.02 -6.97 17.35
C SER A 91 20.52 -6.90 17.60
N ALA A 92 20.00 -7.42 18.71
CA ALA A 92 18.58 -7.31 19.06
C ALA A 92 18.08 -5.85 19.20
N ILE A 93 19.01 -4.90 19.27
CA ILE A 93 18.79 -3.48 19.53
C ILE A 93 19.03 -2.69 18.22
N GLY A 94 18.15 -1.72 17.92
CA GLY A 94 18.30 -0.76 16.82
C GLY A 94 17.60 -1.12 15.50
N ARG A 95 17.95 -0.36 14.45
CA ARG A 95 17.30 -0.41 13.12
C ARG A 95 17.41 -1.76 12.44
N LYS A 96 16.28 -2.23 11.92
CA LYS A 96 16.19 -3.48 11.16
C LYS A 96 15.76 -3.20 9.73
N LYS A 97 16.40 -3.89 8.78
CA LYS A 97 16.01 -3.82 7.38
C LYS A 97 14.83 -4.75 7.11
N TYR A 98 13.77 -4.18 6.56
CA TYR A 98 12.58 -4.89 6.11
C TYR A 98 12.33 -4.61 4.63
N THR A 99 11.52 -5.47 4.03
CA THR A 99 10.87 -5.27 2.74
C THR A 99 9.38 -5.35 2.97
N ALA A 100 8.64 -4.32 2.54
CA ALA A 100 7.19 -4.32 2.49
C ALA A 100 6.74 -4.56 1.05
N SER A 101 5.67 -5.31 0.88
CA SER A 101 4.98 -5.47 -0.41
C SER A 101 3.61 -4.81 -0.31
N PHE A 102 3.24 -4.07 -1.35
CA PHE A 102 2.00 -3.33 -1.48
C PHE A 102 1.29 -3.75 -2.76
N SER A 103 -0.03 -3.89 -2.71
CA SER A 103 -0.86 -3.94 -3.91
C SER A 103 -1.34 -2.54 -4.23
N VAL A 104 -1.01 -2.07 -5.44
CA VAL A 104 -1.55 -0.82 -5.97
C VAL A 104 -2.54 -1.17 -7.07
N ASP A 105 -3.81 -1.12 -6.73
CA ASP A 105 -4.91 -1.64 -7.54
C ASP A 105 -5.55 -0.51 -8.33
N CYS A 106 -5.38 -0.55 -9.64
CA CYS A 106 -5.92 0.41 -10.59
C CYS A 106 -7.23 -0.12 -11.13
N TYR A 107 -8.34 0.53 -10.83
CA TYR A 107 -9.65 0.12 -11.31
C TYR A 107 -10.15 1.09 -12.39
N ALA A 108 -10.81 0.53 -13.41
CA ALA A 108 -11.47 1.30 -14.45
C ALA A 108 -12.73 0.57 -14.95
N CYS A 109 -13.70 1.34 -15.43
CA CYS A 109 -14.88 0.83 -16.13
C CYS A 109 -14.81 1.13 -17.63
N GLY A 110 -15.43 0.28 -18.43
CA GLY A 110 -15.81 0.59 -19.79
C GLY A 110 -17.15 1.29 -19.70
N ASN A 111 -17.23 2.55 -20.11
CA ASN A 111 -18.49 3.28 -20.03
C ASN A 111 -19.59 2.55 -20.81
N TYR A 112 -20.84 2.61 -20.32
CA TYR A 112 -22.06 2.17 -21.00
C TYR A 112 -22.36 3.00 -22.26
N GLU A 113 -21.52 2.93 -23.28
CA GLU A 113 -21.91 3.36 -24.62
C GLU A 113 -22.59 2.19 -25.34
N GLN A 114 -23.63 2.48 -26.14
CA GLN A 114 -24.53 1.49 -26.77
C GLN A 114 -23.84 0.48 -27.71
N ASP A 115 -22.52 0.56 -27.90
CA ASP A 115 -21.73 -0.22 -28.85
C ASP A 115 -21.23 -1.57 -28.29
N GLY A 116 -21.47 -1.89 -27.02
CA GLY A 116 -21.29 -3.24 -26.46
C GLY A 116 -19.84 -3.73 -26.39
N ARG A 117 -18.87 -2.83 -26.17
CA ARG A 117 -17.41 -3.12 -26.08
C ARG A 117 -16.82 -2.81 -24.71
N ASP A 118 -17.65 -2.87 -23.68
CA ASP A 118 -17.35 -2.32 -22.36
C ASP A 118 -16.21 -3.07 -21.66
N ASP A 119 -16.10 -4.38 -21.88
CA ASP A 119 -15.02 -5.22 -21.32
C ASP A 119 -13.64 -4.93 -21.94
N GLU A 120 -13.59 -4.65 -23.24
CA GLU A 120 -12.33 -4.29 -23.92
C GLU A 120 -11.87 -2.91 -23.44
N LEU A 121 -12.81 -1.97 -23.35
CA LEU A 121 -12.52 -0.59 -22.94
C LEU A 121 -12.11 -0.50 -21.46
N SER A 122 -12.78 -1.22 -20.56
CA SER A 122 -12.43 -1.30 -19.14
C SER A 122 -10.99 -1.81 -18.95
N THR A 123 -10.61 -2.84 -19.71
CA THR A 123 -9.28 -3.42 -19.69
C THR A 123 -8.22 -2.44 -20.19
N ILE A 124 -8.46 -1.78 -21.34
CA ILE A 124 -7.53 -0.79 -21.90
C ILE A 124 -7.34 0.39 -20.94
N ARG A 125 -8.42 0.85 -20.30
CA ARG A 125 -8.37 1.94 -19.32
C ARG A 125 -7.63 1.54 -18.05
N ALA A 126 -7.88 0.34 -17.51
CA ALA A 126 -7.18 -0.17 -16.35
C ALA A 126 -5.66 -0.27 -16.61
N TRP A 127 -5.26 -0.80 -17.78
CA TRP A 127 -3.86 -0.83 -18.20
C TRP A 127 -3.25 0.56 -18.38
N THR A 128 -4.02 1.49 -18.94
CA THR A 128 -3.58 2.88 -19.11
C THR A 128 -3.32 3.55 -17.77
N LEU A 129 -4.24 3.38 -16.81
CA LEU A 129 -4.08 3.87 -15.45
C LEU A 129 -2.85 3.24 -14.78
N ALA A 130 -2.73 1.91 -14.85
CA ALA A 130 -1.59 1.17 -14.30
C ALA A 130 -0.25 1.65 -14.88
N ARG A 131 -0.19 1.95 -16.18
CA ARG A 131 0.99 2.54 -16.83
C ARG A 131 1.33 3.92 -16.25
N ILE A 132 0.34 4.79 -16.04
CA ILE A 132 0.55 6.12 -15.46
C ILE A 132 1.05 5.98 -14.01
N VAL A 133 0.38 5.16 -13.20
CA VAL A 133 0.75 4.89 -11.81
C VAL A 133 2.17 4.33 -11.72
N ARG A 134 2.53 3.34 -12.55
CA ARG A 134 3.91 2.82 -12.64
C ARG A 134 4.90 3.92 -12.95
N ASN A 135 4.63 4.77 -13.94
CA ASN A 135 5.56 5.84 -14.33
C ASN A 135 5.75 6.87 -13.20
N ILE A 136 4.69 7.20 -12.45
CA ILE A 136 4.78 8.05 -11.27
C ILE A 136 5.65 7.38 -10.20
N LEU A 137 5.30 6.15 -9.80
CA LEU A 137 5.98 5.44 -8.71
C LEU A 137 7.40 5.02 -9.04
N MET A 138 7.78 4.91 -10.31
CA MET A 138 9.15 4.59 -10.74
C MET A 138 9.95 5.81 -11.21
N SER A 139 9.34 7.01 -11.23
CA SER A 139 10.03 8.25 -11.61
C SER A 139 11.18 8.56 -10.66
N GLY A 140 12.34 8.97 -11.20
CA GLY A 140 13.55 9.30 -10.43
C GLY A 140 13.32 10.34 -9.33
N PHE A 141 12.33 11.23 -9.48
CA PHE A 141 11.95 12.21 -8.46
C PHE A 141 11.48 11.57 -7.14
N TYR A 142 10.97 10.35 -7.18
CA TYR A 142 10.46 9.63 -6.01
C TYR A 142 11.34 8.45 -5.61
N ALA A 143 12.63 8.40 -6.00
CA ALA A 143 13.54 7.27 -5.74
C ALA A 143 13.48 6.71 -4.31
N TYR A 144 13.24 7.58 -3.33
CA TYR A 144 13.10 7.24 -1.91
C TYR A 144 11.73 7.60 -1.33
N LEU A 145 10.73 7.83 -2.19
CA LEU A 145 9.38 8.30 -1.86
C LEU A 145 9.37 9.62 -1.04
N GLY A 146 10.47 10.39 -1.06
CA GLY A 146 10.66 11.57 -0.20
C GLY A 146 11.04 11.24 1.24
N MET A 147 11.36 9.98 1.56
CA MET A 147 11.70 9.46 2.89
C MET A 147 13.16 8.97 2.92
N ARG A 148 14.09 9.78 2.42
CA ARG A 148 15.52 9.44 2.39
C ARG A 148 16.03 9.20 3.83
N GLY A 149 16.74 8.10 4.03
CA GLY A 149 17.21 7.65 5.35
C GLY A 149 16.31 6.60 5.99
N ILE A 150 15.07 6.44 5.51
CA ILE A 150 14.14 5.36 5.88
C ILE A 150 14.01 4.39 4.71
N VAL A 151 13.60 4.90 3.54
CA VAL A 151 13.47 4.12 2.31
C VAL A 151 14.84 3.94 1.67
N LEU A 152 15.14 2.70 1.29
CA LEU A 152 16.41 2.28 0.69
C LEU A 152 16.25 2.05 -0.80
N GLU A 153 15.19 1.36 -1.17
CA GLU A 153 14.92 0.91 -2.52
C GLU A 153 13.43 0.70 -2.70
N ARG A 154 12.98 0.82 -3.95
CA ARG A 154 11.64 0.45 -4.38
C ARG A 154 11.75 -0.35 -5.66
N ASP A 155 10.85 -1.30 -5.84
CA ASP A 155 10.77 -2.11 -7.04
C ASP A 155 9.32 -2.41 -7.41
N LEU A 156 9.08 -2.72 -8.68
CA LEU A 156 7.79 -3.15 -9.20
C LEU A 156 7.97 -4.50 -9.88
N SER A 157 7.47 -5.55 -9.23
CA SER A 157 7.69 -6.93 -9.68
C SER A 157 6.79 -7.31 -10.86
N GLY A 158 5.62 -6.69 -11.00
CA GLY A 158 4.73 -6.97 -12.11
C GLY A 158 3.41 -6.18 -12.07
N ILE A 159 2.65 -6.32 -13.16
CA ILE A 159 1.28 -5.84 -13.28
C ILE A 159 0.43 -7.00 -13.78
N LYS A 160 -0.70 -7.27 -13.13
CA LYS A 160 -1.66 -8.30 -13.52
C LYS A 160 -3.07 -7.73 -13.58
N THR A 161 -3.86 -8.18 -14.54
CA THR A 161 -5.27 -7.80 -14.67
C THR A 161 -6.22 -8.90 -14.23
N GLY A 162 -7.42 -8.51 -13.81
CA GLY A 162 -8.52 -9.41 -13.51
C GLY A 162 -9.84 -8.66 -13.35
N SER A 163 -10.88 -9.40 -12.96
CA SER A 163 -12.18 -8.83 -12.59
C SER A 163 -12.26 -8.74 -11.05
N PRO A 164 -12.82 -7.67 -10.47
CA PRO A 164 -12.96 -7.54 -9.02
C PRO A 164 -13.81 -8.65 -8.36
N ASN A 165 -14.79 -9.19 -9.10
CA ASN A 165 -15.68 -10.26 -8.66
C ASN A 165 -15.93 -11.25 -9.81
N ASP A 166 -15.88 -12.55 -9.54
CA ASP A 166 -16.50 -13.58 -10.36
C ASP A 166 -17.45 -14.37 -9.45
N VAL A 167 -18.74 -13.97 -9.37
CA VAL A 167 -19.96 -14.82 -9.25
C VAL A 167 -21.22 -13.97 -9.56
N GLU A 168 -21.76 -14.13 -10.76
CA GLU A 168 -23.17 -13.99 -11.16
C GLU A 168 -23.94 -12.65 -11.10
N ASN A 169 -23.48 -11.56 -10.45
CA ASN A 169 -24.35 -10.36 -10.29
C ASN A 169 -23.72 -8.96 -10.45
N SER A 170 -22.48 -8.79 -10.90
CA SER A 170 -21.97 -7.43 -11.13
C SER A 170 -22.43 -6.92 -12.50
N ALA A 171 -23.40 -6.01 -12.51
CA ALA A 171 -23.93 -5.37 -13.71
C ALA A 171 -22.94 -4.41 -14.39
N VAL A 172 -21.70 -4.27 -13.88
CA VAL A 172 -20.71 -3.26 -14.28
C VAL A 172 -19.42 -3.93 -14.79
N ALA A 173 -19.02 -3.62 -16.03
CA ALA A 173 -17.76 -4.05 -16.64
C ALA A 173 -16.55 -3.33 -16.02
N VAL A 174 -16.17 -3.72 -14.80
CA VAL A 174 -15.02 -3.17 -14.07
C VAL A 174 -13.83 -4.10 -14.22
N THR A 175 -12.67 -3.54 -14.59
CA THR A 175 -11.40 -4.26 -14.60
C THR A 175 -10.45 -3.69 -13.56
N ILE A 176 -9.72 -4.58 -12.89
CA ILE A 176 -8.59 -4.24 -12.03
C ILE A 176 -7.28 -4.53 -12.78
N ALA A 177 -6.32 -3.60 -12.69
CA ALA A 177 -4.91 -3.80 -12.98
C ALA A 177 -4.11 -3.60 -11.68
N ARG A 178 -3.64 -4.69 -11.07
CA ARG A 178 -2.88 -4.71 -9.82
C ARG A 178 -1.39 -4.63 -10.11
N LEU A 179 -0.73 -3.63 -9.54
CA LEU A 179 0.73 -3.52 -9.50
C LEU A 179 1.21 -4.14 -8.18
N ASP A 180 2.18 -5.05 -8.28
CA ASP A 180 2.88 -5.59 -7.10
C ASP A 180 4.12 -4.72 -6.85
N PHE A 181 4.04 -3.81 -5.88
CA PHE A 181 5.06 -2.80 -5.57
C PHE A 181 5.75 -3.15 -4.26
N SER A 182 7.07 -3.11 -4.21
CA SER A 182 7.83 -3.41 -2.98
C SER A 182 8.75 -2.27 -2.59
N VAL A 183 8.97 -2.11 -1.29
CA VAL A 183 9.85 -1.08 -0.73
C VAL A 183 10.73 -1.73 0.33
N SER A 184 12.04 -1.57 0.20
CA SER A 184 12.99 -1.89 1.27
C SER A 184 13.23 -0.67 2.14
N PHE A 185 13.17 -0.85 3.46
CA PHE A 185 13.24 0.26 4.42
C PHE A 185 13.85 -0.16 5.76
N TYR A 186 14.16 0.81 6.60
CA TYR A 186 14.52 0.59 8.01
C TYR A 186 13.32 0.75 8.91
N GLU A 187 13.12 -0.21 9.82
CA GLU A 187 12.16 -0.11 10.92
C GLU A 187 12.89 0.09 12.25
N ASP A 188 12.32 0.94 13.10
CA ASP A 188 12.81 1.25 14.44
C ASP A 188 11.96 0.49 15.48
N SER A 189 12.61 -0.19 16.44
CA SER A 189 11.90 -0.76 17.59
C SER A 189 11.93 0.22 18.77
N PRO A 190 10.88 0.28 19.61
CA PRO A 190 10.94 0.99 20.88
C PRO A 190 12.15 0.52 21.69
N GLN A 191 12.95 1.45 22.18
CA GLN A 191 14.13 1.16 22.99
C GLN A 191 13.83 1.51 24.45
N GLY A 192 14.16 0.60 25.38
CA GLY A 192 14.22 0.93 26.81
C GLY A 192 15.52 1.67 27.14
N GLU A 193 15.56 2.38 28.27
CA GLU A 193 16.83 2.88 28.81
C GLU A 193 17.73 1.68 29.16
N GLY A 194 19.00 1.76 28.78
CA GLY A 194 19.94 0.66 28.99
C GLY A 194 20.19 0.41 30.48
N VAL A 195 19.93 -0.81 30.95
CA VAL A 195 20.26 -1.26 32.32
C VAL A 195 21.53 -2.10 32.25
N GLU A 196 22.46 -1.93 33.21
CA GLU A 196 23.63 -2.80 33.33
C GLU A 196 23.20 -4.27 33.54
N PHE A 197 23.89 -5.21 32.88
CA PHE A 197 23.57 -6.64 32.96
C PHE A 197 23.90 -7.18 34.35
N GLU A 198 22.89 -7.42 35.17
CA GLU A 198 22.99 -8.36 36.31
C GLU A 198 22.70 -9.79 35.83
N GLY A 199 23.50 -10.75 36.30
CA GLY A 199 23.38 -12.16 35.92
C GLY A 199 22.01 -12.74 36.28
N ILE A 200 21.29 -13.28 35.30
CA ILE A 200 19.97 -13.88 35.50
C ILE A 200 20.14 -15.33 35.98
N ASP A 201 19.71 -15.63 37.19
CA ASP A 201 19.62 -16.98 37.75
C ASP A 201 18.18 -17.51 37.60
N PHE A 202 17.98 -18.61 36.87
CA PHE A 202 16.65 -19.15 36.56
C PHE A 202 16.26 -20.22 37.58
N ASN A 203 15.45 -19.84 38.58
CA ASN A 203 14.81 -20.80 39.50
C ASN A 203 13.31 -20.50 39.68
N LEU A 204 12.52 -20.58 38.61
CA LEU A 204 11.05 -20.40 38.69
C LEU A 204 10.32 -21.32 37.70
N VAL A 205 10.38 -22.64 37.92
CA VAL A 205 9.46 -23.59 37.26
C VAL A 205 8.98 -24.59 38.30
N SER A 206 7.67 -24.74 38.46
CA SER A 206 7.10 -25.77 39.33
C SER A 206 7.33 -27.17 38.74
N LYS A 207 7.18 -28.24 39.55
CA LYS A 207 7.29 -29.63 39.06
C LYS A 207 6.26 -30.01 37.98
N THR A 208 5.27 -29.17 37.71
CA THR A 208 4.25 -29.36 36.67
C THR A 208 4.47 -28.48 35.42
N GLY A 209 5.51 -27.63 35.39
CA GLY A 209 5.81 -26.76 34.24
C GLY A 209 5.07 -25.42 34.24
N GLU A 210 4.40 -25.07 35.34
CA GLU A 210 3.70 -23.79 35.49
C GLU A 210 4.70 -22.66 35.84
N VAL A 211 4.63 -21.56 35.09
CA VAL A 211 5.41 -20.34 35.35
C VAL A 211 4.64 -19.50 36.36
N LEU A 212 5.18 -19.39 37.58
CA LEU A 212 4.57 -18.64 38.67
C LEU A 212 5.07 -17.18 38.64
N VAL A 213 4.13 -16.25 38.76
CA VAL A 213 4.42 -14.82 38.89
C VAL A 213 4.25 -14.44 40.37
N ASN A 214 5.31 -13.92 41.00
CA ASN A 214 5.17 -13.30 42.31
C ASN A 214 4.42 -11.98 42.15
N SER A 215 3.31 -11.86 42.88
CA SER A 215 2.60 -10.61 43.19
C SER A 215 3.29 -9.84 44.30
#